data_AF-A0A164R5F7-F1
#
_entry.id   AF-A0A164R5F7-F1
#
_cell.length_a   1.000
_cell.length_b   1.000
_cell.length_c   1.000
_cell.angle_alpha   90.00
_cell.angle_beta   90.00
_cell.angle_gamma   90.00
#
_symmetry.space_group_name_H-M   'P 1'
#
loop_
_entity.id
_entity.type
_entity.pdbx_description
1 polymer ?
#
loop_
_entity_poly.entity_id
_entity_poly.type
_entity_poly.pdbx_seq_one_letter_code
_entity_poly.pdbx_strand_id
1 'polypeptide(L)'
;MESTIDELSDYLVSLLSQKEGRILIGLTGVPASGKSTLAAQIITCLNAKWALLHPPLPSITNEKEGGIGIVVGLDGWHLPRSELAKMDDPELAFARRGAHWTFDAASYIAFIKHLRSPPTNHVNPSPSTSERKIDIGTSHSIVNETIYAPTFSHSLKDPHSSTLPIPPSTRLIVIEGLYVSLSHPSWIEASNMLDERWFVDVEGGEEEVRGRIVKRHLESRVASSRKEAEWRADENDRPNGRFVIENMLKPTRRITSIPDPLIQYPIPQLLPPPTPPPISAPTPYITSSLTFLIILALNNNTPPN
;
A
#
# COMPACT_ATOMS: atom_id res chain seq x y z
N MET A 1 14.15 20.37 -11.47
CA MET A 1 13.26 19.65 -10.53
C MET A 1 11.87 20.23 -10.61
N GLU A 2 11.71 21.52 -10.31
CA GLU A 2 10.43 22.23 -10.44
C GLU A 2 9.89 22.18 -11.89
N SER A 3 10.75 22.39 -12.90
CA SER A 3 10.33 22.37 -14.32
C SER A 3 9.69 21.06 -14.79
N THR A 4 10.21 19.90 -14.40
CA THR A 4 9.64 18.59 -14.80
C THR A 4 8.31 18.33 -14.10
N ILE A 5 8.19 18.65 -12.81
CA ILE A 5 6.93 18.51 -12.07
C ILE A 5 5.87 19.44 -12.65
N ASP A 6 6.26 20.67 -12.98
CA ASP A 6 5.41 21.68 -13.57
C ASP A 6 4.90 21.23 -14.96
N GLU A 7 5.78 20.78 -15.84
CA GLU A 7 5.42 20.24 -17.17
C GLU A 7 4.47 19.04 -17.07
N LEU A 8 4.78 18.06 -16.21
CA LEU A 8 3.97 16.86 -16.06
C LEU A 8 2.60 17.19 -15.46
N SER A 9 2.53 18.11 -14.49
CA SER A 9 1.26 18.54 -13.93
C SER A 9 0.40 19.32 -14.94
N ASP A 10 1.00 20.19 -15.77
CA ASP A 10 0.29 20.86 -16.87
C ASP A 10 -0.26 19.87 -17.89
N TYR A 11 0.53 18.86 -18.24
CA TYR A 11 0.07 17.78 -19.11
C TYR A 11 -1.16 17.07 -18.51
N LEU A 12 -1.15 16.77 -17.21
CA LEU A 12 -2.28 16.12 -16.54
C LEU A 12 -3.52 17.02 -16.44
N VAL A 13 -3.35 18.33 -16.22
CA VAL A 13 -4.46 19.31 -16.28
C VAL A 13 -5.09 19.32 -17.67
N SER A 14 -4.25 19.36 -18.72
CA SER A 14 -4.71 19.32 -20.11
C SER A 14 -5.47 18.02 -20.40
N LEU A 15 -4.94 16.87 -19.95
CA LEU A 15 -5.56 15.56 -20.12
C LEU A 15 -6.94 15.47 -19.43
N LEU A 16 -7.07 16.04 -18.22
CA LEU A 16 -8.35 16.12 -17.47
C LEU A 16 -9.42 16.94 -18.19
N SER A 17 -9.02 17.96 -18.95
CA SER A 17 -9.92 18.79 -19.75
C SER A 17 -10.33 18.13 -21.07
N GLN A 18 -9.53 17.19 -21.58
CA GLN A 18 -9.77 16.53 -22.88
C GLN A 18 -10.50 15.20 -22.78
N LYS A 19 -10.37 14.49 -21.66
CA LYS A 19 -10.99 13.18 -21.45
C LYS A 19 -12.16 13.29 -20.49
N GLU A 20 -13.21 12.54 -20.76
CA GLU A 20 -14.28 12.29 -19.78
C GLU A 20 -13.95 11.08 -18.90
N GLY A 21 -14.61 10.99 -17.74
CA GLY A 21 -14.41 9.89 -16.80
C GLY A 21 -13.07 9.95 -16.05
N ARG A 22 -12.65 8.79 -15.55
CA ARG A 22 -11.44 8.61 -14.73
C ARG A 22 -10.23 8.27 -15.61
N ILE A 23 -9.13 8.96 -15.36
CA ILE A 23 -7.83 8.78 -16.01
C ILE A 23 -6.91 7.98 -15.09
N LEU A 24 -6.34 6.89 -15.61
CA LEU A 24 -5.42 6.04 -14.87
C LEU A 24 -4.00 6.14 -15.45
N ILE A 25 -3.07 6.63 -14.64
CA ILE A 25 -1.65 6.75 -14.99
C ILE A 25 -0.88 5.68 -14.23
N GLY A 26 -0.22 4.76 -14.93
CA GLY A 26 0.71 3.84 -14.30
C GLY A 26 2.11 4.46 -14.24
N LEU A 27 2.67 4.62 -13.04
CA LEU A 27 4.03 5.10 -12.84
C LEU A 27 4.94 3.94 -12.40
N THR A 28 5.67 3.41 -13.37
CA THR A 28 6.59 2.27 -13.20
C THR A 28 8.03 2.77 -13.06
N GLY A 29 8.85 2.04 -12.32
CA GLY A 29 10.28 2.29 -12.23
C GLY A 29 10.94 1.23 -11.37
N VAL A 30 12.25 1.06 -11.52
CA VAL A 30 13.03 0.11 -10.71
C VAL A 30 13.00 0.47 -9.22
N PRO A 31 13.34 -0.45 -8.29
CA PRO A 31 13.48 -0.11 -6.88
C PRO A 31 14.40 1.12 -6.69
N ALA A 32 14.02 2.01 -5.78
CA ALA A 32 14.72 3.27 -5.51
C ALA A 32 14.87 4.26 -6.71
N SER A 33 14.04 4.13 -7.75
CA SER A 33 13.99 5.11 -8.86
C SER A 33 13.41 6.48 -8.49
N GLY A 34 12.81 6.64 -7.30
CA GLY A 34 12.16 7.89 -6.88
C GLY A 34 10.72 8.07 -7.38
N LYS A 35 10.10 7.02 -7.93
CA LYS A 35 8.71 7.06 -8.43
C LYS A 35 7.67 7.55 -7.41
N SER A 36 7.78 7.16 -6.14
CA SER A 36 6.82 7.58 -5.11
C SER A 36 6.94 9.08 -4.81
N THR A 37 8.16 9.62 -4.74
CA THR A 37 8.41 11.06 -4.57
C THR A 37 7.88 11.85 -5.77
N LEU A 38 8.18 11.38 -6.98
CA LEU A 38 7.70 11.99 -8.23
C LEU A 38 6.17 12.02 -8.28
N ALA A 39 5.49 10.89 -8.00
CA ALA A 39 4.04 10.81 -8.00
C ALA A 39 3.40 11.79 -7.01
N ALA A 40 3.93 11.86 -5.78
CA ALA A 40 3.42 12.76 -4.75
C ALA A 40 3.57 14.24 -5.15
N GLN A 41 4.72 14.62 -5.71
CA GLN A 41 4.98 15.99 -6.16
C GLN A 41 4.09 16.38 -7.35
N ILE A 42 3.92 15.50 -8.34
CA ILE A 42 3.06 15.76 -9.50
C ILE A 42 1.59 15.92 -9.06
N ILE A 43 1.07 15.03 -8.20
CA ILE A 43 -0.31 15.12 -7.72
C ILE A 43 -0.53 16.36 -6.86
N THR A 44 0.45 16.74 -6.02
CA THR A 44 0.38 17.97 -5.23
C THR A 44 0.29 19.19 -6.13
N CYS A 45 1.16 19.29 -7.14
CA CYS A 45 1.18 20.39 -8.09
C CYS A 45 -0.09 20.42 -8.96
N LEU A 46 -0.53 19.26 -9.47
CA LEU A 46 -1.78 19.10 -10.21
C LEU A 46 -2.98 19.62 -9.41
N ASN A 47 -3.14 19.20 -8.16
CA ASN A 47 -4.26 19.59 -7.32
C ASN A 47 -4.25 21.11 -7.05
N ALA A 48 -3.07 21.70 -6.83
CA ALA A 48 -2.94 23.14 -6.69
C ALA A 48 -3.36 23.89 -7.97
N LYS A 49 -2.87 23.46 -9.14
CA LYS A 49 -3.25 24.03 -10.45
C LYS A 49 -4.74 23.88 -10.73
N TRP A 50 -5.31 22.71 -10.45
CA TRP A 50 -6.72 22.44 -10.66
C TRP A 50 -7.62 23.33 -9.80
N ALA A 51 -7.27 23.54 -8.53
CA ALA A 51 -8.01 24.41 -7.62
C ALA A 51 -8.00 25.89 -8.05
N LEU A 52 -6.91 26.35 -8.68
CA LEU A 52 -6.84 27.72 -9.25
C LEU A 52 -7.77 27.89 -10.46
N LEU A 53 -7.89 26.84 -11.30
CA LEU A 53 -8.73 26.86 -12.50
C LEU A 53 -10.21 26.59 -12.18
N HIS A 54 -10.48 25.86 -11.10
CA HIS A 54 -11.83 25.49 -10.66
C HIS A 54 -11.98 25.83 -9.17
N PRO A 55 -12.08 27.13 -8.82
CA PRO A 55 -12.25 27.54 -7.44
C PRO A 55 -13.49 26.85 -6.85
N PRO A 56 -13.41 26.31 -5.62
CA PRO A 56 -14.56 25.69 -4.99
C PRO A 56 -15.71 26.69 -4.93
N LEU A 57 -16.93 26.24 -5.23
CA LEU A 57 -18.10 27.08 -5.02
C LEU A 57 -18.19 27.42 -3.53
N PRO A 58 -18.45 28.69 -3.17
CA PRO A 58 -18.64 29.05 -1.78
C PRO A 58 -19.96 28.47 -1.26
N SER A 59 -20.02 27.23 -0.75
CA SER A 59 -21.11 26.79 0.15
C SER A 59 -20.93 25.47 0.93
N ILE A 60 -21.15 25.61 2.26
CA ILE A 60 -22.01 24.80 3.16
C ILE A 60 -21.51 23.44 3.70
N THR A 61 -20.55 22.73 3.11
CA THR A 61 -20.09 21.46 3.70
C THR A 61 -18.67 21.56 4.26
N ASN A 62 -18.51 21.11 5.51
CA ASN A 62 -17.20 20.95 6.19
C ASN A 62 -16.40 19.75 5.64
N GLU A 63 -16.73 19.25 4.47
CA GLU A 63 -15.99 18.16 3.86
C GLU A 63 -14.70 18.76 3.27
N LYS A 64 -13.55 18.26 3.72
CA LYS A 64 -12.29 18.46 2.99
C LYS A 64 -12.51 17.87 1.60
N GLU A 65 -12.89 18.69 0.63
CA GLU A 65 -12.97 18.27 -0.76
C GLU A 65 -11.59 17.72 -1.15
N GLY A 66 -11.55 16.41 -1.42
CA GLY A 66 -10.34 15.76 -1.93
C GLY A 66 -9.92 16.40 -3.24
N GLY A 67 -8.61 16.41 -3.52
CA GLY A 67 -8.09 16.90 -4.79
C GLY A 67 -8.62 16.11 -5.99
N ILE A 68 -8.50 16.69 -7.18
CA ILE A 68 -8.90 16.04 -8.45
C ILE A 68 -8.08 14.77 -8.73
N GLY A 69 -6.87 14.71 -8.19
CA GLY A 69 -5.91 13.62 -8.37
C GLY A 69 -5.43 13.00 -7.05
N ILE A 70 -5.10 11.70 -7.10
CA ILE A 70 -4.55 10.92 -5.98
C ILE A 70 -3.43 9.98 -6.43
N VAL A 71 -2.55 9.60 -5.50
CA VAL A 71 -1.55 8.53 -5.68
C VAL A 71 -2.00 7.26 -4.97
N VAL A 72 -1.94 6.13 -5.66
CA VAL A 72 -2.18 4.78 -5.11
C VAL A 72 -0.89 3.97 -5.25
N GLY A 73 -0.37 3.46 -4.13
CA GLY A 73 0.81 2.58 -4.15
C GLY A 73 0.43 1.13 -4.39
N LEU A 74 1.12 0.44 -5.29
CA LEU A 74 0.94 -1.00 -5.55
C LEU A 74 1.27 -1.87 -4.34
N ASP A 75 2.06 -1.35 -3.39
CA ASP A 75 2.51 -2.11 -2.22
C ASP A 75 1.34 -2.62 -1.36
N GLY A 76 0.16 -2.01 -1.42
CA GLY A 76 -1.05 -2.49 -0.74
C GLY A 76 -1.49 -3.90 -1.16
N TRP A 77 -1.01 -4.39 -2.31
CA TRP A 77 -1.31 -5.73 -2.82
C TRP A 77 -0.19 -6.75 -2.56
N HIS A 78 0.80 -6.47 -1.70
CA HIS A 78 1.68 -7.54 -1.22
C HIS A 78 0.86 -8.66 -0.60
N LEU A 79 1.22 -9.91 -0.87
CA LEU A 79 0.61 -11.01 -0.14
C LEU A 79 0.96 -10.89 1.36
N PRO A 80 -0.02 -11.10 2.26
CA PRO A 80 0.26 -11.19 3.68
C PRO A 80 1.28 -12.29 3.97
N ARG A 81 2.09 -12.12 5.02
CA ARG A 81 3.04 -13.17 5.44
C ARG A 81 2.37 -14.53 5.66
N SER A 82 1.11 -14.55 6.11
CA SER A 82 0.33 -15.78 6.29
C SER A 82 0.05 -16.52 4.98
N GLU A 83 -0.06 -15.80 3.86
CA GLU A 83 -0.25 -16.42 2.53
C GLU A 83 1.09 -16.86 1.94
N LEU A 84 2.17 -16.09 2.12
CA LEU A 84 3.52 -16.51 1.72
C LEU A 84 3.95 -17.81 2.41
N ALA A 85 3.57 -17.99 3.68
CA ALA A 85 3.85 -19.21 4.45
C ALA A 85 3.15 -20.47 3.91
N LYS A 86 2.13 -20.32 3.05
CA LYS A 86 1.35 -21.43 2.46
C LYS A 86 1.79 -21.79 1.04
N MET A 87 2.75 -21.05 0.46
CA MET A 87 3.28 -21.33 -0.87
C MET A 87 4.10 -22.63 -0.87
N ASP A 88 4.31 -23.21 -2.06
CA ASP A 88 5.07 -24.46 -2.22
C ASP A 88 6.50 -24.37 -1.66
N ASP A 89 7.13 -23.20 -1.77
CA ASP A 89 8.42 -22.88 -1.17
C ASP A 89 8.33 -21.57 -0.36
N PRO A 90 7.97 -21.65 0.94
CA PRO A 90 7.84 -20.49 1.81
C PRO A 90 9.17 -19.75 2.02
N GLU A 91 10.29 -20.47 2.09
CA GLU A 91 11.61 -19.85 2.30
C GLU A 91 11.98 -18.95 1.12
N LEU A 92 11.80 -19.46 -0.10
CA LEU A 92 11.96 -18.66 -1.32
C LEU A 92 10.95 -17.50 -1.35
N ALA A 93 9.69 -17.72 -0.99
CA ALA A 93 8.66 -16.67 -0.95
C ALA A 93 9.03 -15.52 -0.03
N PHE A 94 9.55 -15.81 1.16
CA PHE A 94 10.03 -14.77 2.07
C PHE A 94 11.32 -14.11 1.59
N ALA A 95 12.27 -14.88 1.03
CA ALA A 95 13.52 -14.34 0.50
C ALA A 95 13.30 -13.42 -0.71
N ARG A 96 12.30 -13.74 -1.54
CA ARG A 96 11.92 -13.03 -2.78
C ARG A 96 10.73 -12.10 -2.60
N ARG A 97 10.33 -11.81 -1.35
CA ARG A 97 9.23 -10.86 -1.10
C ARG A 97 9.55 -9.52 -1.77
N GLY A 98 8.60 -9.06 -2.59
CA GLY A 98 8.78 -7.94 -3.51
C GLY A 98 8.85 -8.37 -4.98
N ALA A 99 9.04 -9.66 -5.30
CA ALA A 99 8.91 -10.21 -6.64
C ALA A 99 7.45 -10.21 -7.12
N HIS A 100 7.20 -10.17 -8.43
CA HIS A 100 5.83 -10.02 -8.99
C HIS A 100 4.84 -11.10 -8.54
N TRP A 101 5.29 -12.31 -8.24
CA TRP A 101 4.46 -13.42 -7.78
C TRP A 101 4.20 -13.41 -6.26
N THR A 102 4.78 -12.45 -5.52
CA THR A 102 4.53 -12.23 -4.08
C THR A 102 3.46 -11.17 -3.81
N PHE A 103 2.69 -10.81 -4.84
CA PHE A 103 1.58 -9.86 -4.79
C PHE A 103 0.28 -10.55 -5.22
N ASP A 104 -0.85 -10.06 -4.69
CA ASP A 104 -2.18 -10.42 -5.13
C ASP A 104 -2.57 -9.65 -6.40
N ALA A 105 -2.05 -10.14 -7.54
CA ALA A 105 -2.34 -9.55 -8.84
C ALA A 105 -3.83 -9.64 -9.23
N ALA A 106 -4.55 -10.65 -8.75
CA ALA A 106 -5.97 -10.84 -9.05
C ALA A 106 -6.82 -9.74 -8.40
N SER A 107 -6.60 -9.47 -7.11
CA SER A 107 -7.28 -8.37 -6.41
C SER A 107 -6.87 -6.99 -6.95
N TYR A 108 -5.62 -6.85 -7.43
CA TYR A 108 -5.20 -5.62 -8.11
C TYR A 108 -5.95 -5.41 -9.43
N ILE A 109 -6.07 -6.44 -10.27
CA ILE A 109 -6.87 -6.39 -11.51
C ILE A 109 -8.34 -6.04 -11.20
N ALA A 110 -8.93 -6.68 -10.18
CA ALA A 110 -10.29 -6.39 -9.76
C ALA A 110 -10.47 -4.91 -9.34
N PHE A 111 -9.49 -4.34 -8.64
CA PHE A 111 -9.47 -2.92 -8.30
C PHE A 111 -9.41 -2.02 -9.55
N ILE A 112 -8.55 -2.31 -10.52
CA ILE A 112 -8.49 -1.53 -11.77
C ILE A 112 -9.80 -1.62 -12.57
N LYS A 113 -10.45 -2.79 -12.57
CA LYS A 113 -11.79 -2.98 -13.15
C LYS A 113 -12.84 -2.13 -12.44
N HIS A 114 -12.82 -2.09 -11.11
CA HIS A 114 -13.70 -1.22 -10.34
C HIS A 114 -13.44 0.25 -10.69
N LEU A 115 -12.17 0.68 -10.79
CA LEU A 115 -11.84 2.04 -11.17
C LEU A 115 -12.38 2.45 -12.56
N ARG A 116 -12.48 1.51 -13.50
CA ARG A 116 -13.03 1.75 -14.85
C ARG A 116 -14.54 1.61 -14.95
N SER A 117 -15.17 0.98 -13.96
CA SER A 117 -16.62 0.81 -13.97
C SER A 117 -17.30 2.17 -13.77
N PRO A 118 -18.38 2.47 -14.50
CA PRO A 118 -19.25 3.58 -14.16
C PRO A 118 -19.74 3.41 -12.72
N PRO A 119 -20.04 4.50 -12.01
CA PRO A 119 -20.53 4.42 -10.64
C PRO A 119 -21.77 3.53 -10.58
N THR A 120 -21.70 2.47 -9.78
CA THR A 120 -22.81 1.52 -9.61
C THR A 120 -23.76 2.03 -8.54
N ASN A 121 -25.07 1.98 -8.81
CA ASN A 121 -26.09 2.18 -7.78
C ASN A 121 -26.09 0.98 -6.84
N HIS A 122 -25.30 1.02 -5.76
CA HIS A 122 -25.46 0.05 -4.68
C HIS A 122 -26.50 0.56 -3.68
N VAL A 123 -27.70 -0.02 -3.78
CA VAL A 123 -28.66 -0.01 -2.67
C VAL A 123 -28.08 -0.92 -1.59
N ASN A 124 -27.72 -0.38 -0.44
CA ASN A 124 -27.34 -1.17 0.74
C ASN A 124 -28.47 -2.18 1.04
N PRO A 125 -28.23 -3.51 1.07
CA PRO A 125 -29.19 -4.43 1.63
C PRO A 125 -29.15 -4.26 3.15
N SER A 126 -30.00 -3.36 3.66
CA SER A 126 -30.29 -3.32 5.09
C SER A 126 -31.05 -4.61 5.45
N PRO A 127 -30.64 -5.34 6.51
CA PRO A 127 -31.36 -6.53 6.93
C PRO A 127 -32.68 -6.12 7.59
N SER A 128 -33.77 -6.38 6.85
CA SER A 128 -35.14 -6.60 7.31
C SER A 128 -35.71 -5.66 8.40
N THR A 129 -36.67 -4.83 8.03
CA THR A 129 -37.99 -4.88 8.68
C THR A 129 -39.09 -4.40 7.72
N SER A 130 -40.24 -5.04 7.87
CA SER A 130 -41.41 -5.11 6.98
C SER A 130 -42.11 -3.79 6.62
N GLU A 131 -42.57 -3.77 5.36
CA GLU A 131 -43.77 -3.10 4.82
C GLU A 131 -43.90 -1.57 4.88
N ARG A 132 -43.72 -0.92 3.71
CA ARG A 132 -44.80 -0.18 3.01
C ARG A 132 -44.37 0.27 1.60
N LYS A 133 -45.22 -0.04 0.62
CA LYS A 133 -45.23 0.54 -0.75
C LYS A 133 -45.55 2.03 -0.69
N ILE A 134 -44.72 2.87 -1.31
CA ILE A 134 -45.16 4.08 -2.04
C ILE A 134 -44.22 4.26 -3.25
N ASP A 135 -44.77 4.09 -4.46
CA ASP A 135 -44.17 4.54 -5.71
C ASP A 135 -44.45 6.04 -5.88
N ILE A 136 -43.43 6.89 -5.70
CA ILE A 136 -43.41 8.29 -6.18
C ILE A 136 -42.00 8.52 -6.75
N GLY A 137 -41.94 8.96 -8.02
CA GLY A 137 -40.76 9.02 -8.86
C GLY A 137 -39.46 9.40 -8.15
N THR A 138 -38.59 8.41 -7.94
CA THR A 138 -37.25 8.62 -7.44
C THR A 138 -36.32 8.86 -8.62
N SER A 139 -35.99 10.14 -8.82
CA SER A 139 -34.69 10.54 -9.38
C SER A 139 -33.65 9.60 -8.76
N HIS A 140 -33.15 8.64 -9.55
CA HIS A 140 -32.10 7.74 -9.09
C HIS A 140 -30.90 8.64 -8.81
N SER A 141 -30.71 8.98 -7.53
CA SER A 141 -29.47 9.53 -7.03
C SER A 141 -28.42 8.49 -7.41
N ILE A 142 -27.65 8.79 -8.46
CA ILE A 142 -26.44 8.06 -8.78
C ILE A 142 -25.51 8.35 -7.62
N VAL A 143 -25.56 7.51 -6.59
CA VAL A 143 -24.62 7.61 -5.48
C VAL A 143 -23.34 7.01 -6.02
N ASN A 144 -22.45 7.86 -6.50
CA ASN A 144 -21.13 7.39 -6.87
C ASN A 144 -20.46 6.89 -5.59
N GLU A 145 -20.11 5.61 -5.54
CA GLU A 145 -19.49 5.02 -4.35
C GLU A 145 -18.03 5.45 -4.21
N THR A 146 -17.56 5.66 -2.97
CA THR A 146 -16.13 5.82 -2.69
C THR A 146 -15.44 4.47 -2.84
N ILE A 147 -14.41 4.41 -3.68
CA ILE A 147 -13.60 3.20 -3.86
C ILE A 147 -12.47 3.22 -2.83
N TYR A 148 -12.08 2.06 -2.33
CA TYR A 148 -11.03 1.93 -1.31
C TYR A 148 -9.86 1.13 -1.84
N ALA A 149 -8.66 1.72 -1.87
CA ALA A 149 -7.44 1.00 -2.18
C ALA A 149 -6.78 0.46 -0.90
N PRO A 150 -6.24 -0.77 -0.89
CA PRO A 150 -5.45 -1.25 0.23
C PRO A 150 -4.18 -0.41 0.41
N THR A 151 -3.69 -0.31 1.64
CA THR A 151 -2.44 0.39 1.94
C THR A 151 -1.42 -0.57 2.54
N PHE A 152 -0.13 -0.19 2.53
CA PHE A 152 0.95 -1.01 3.06
C PHE A 152 1.64 -0.33 4.24
N SER A 153 1.73 -1.04 5.37
CA SER A 153 2.46 -0.55 6.52
C SER A 153 3.92 -0.96 6.43
N HIS A 154 4.81 0.01 6.25
CA HIS A 154 6.25 -0.23 6.18
C HIS A 154 6.86 -0.63 7.52
N SER A 155 6.21 -0.28 8.65
CA SER A 155 6.63 -0.69 9.99
C SER A 155 6.25 -2.15 10.28
N LEU A 156 5.04 -2.57 9.89
CA LEU A 156 4.57 -3.94 10.04
C LEU A 156 5.09 -4.86 8.92
N LYS A 157 5.56 -4.28 7.81
CA LYS A 157 5.94 -4.97 6.57
C LYS A 157 4.80 -5.89 6.09
N ASP A 158 3.56 -5.44 6.20
CA ASP A 158 2.37 -6.18 5.77
C ASP A 158 1.29 -5.21 5.26
N PRO A 159 0.37 -5.68 4.40
CA PRO A 159 -0.83 -4.92 4.06
C PRO A 159 -1.56 -4.48 5.32
N HIS A 160 -1.93 -3.20 5.37
CA HIS A 160 -2.59 -2.61 6.52
C HIS A 160 -4.11 -2.68 6.36
N SER A 161 -4.84 -2.75 7.47
CA SER A 161 -6.31 -2.71 7.48
C SER A 161 -6.90 -1.35 7.07
N SER A 162 -6.07 -0.29 7.07
CA SER A 162 -6.49 1.01 6.55
C SER A 162 -6.55 0.99 5.03
N THR A 163 -7.57 1.63 4.51
CA THR A 163 -7.75 1.82 3.08
C THR A 163 -7.63 3.29 2.72
N LEU A 164 -7.15 3.56 1.52
CA LEU A 164 -7.11 4.89 0.93
C LEU A 164 -8.44 5.14 0.22
N PRO A 165 -9.28 6.08 0.70
CA PRO A 165 -10.52 6.43 0.01
C PRO A 165 -10.21 7.16 -1.30
N ILE A 166 -10.95 6.79 -2.33
CA ILE A 166 -10.95 7.39 -3.67
C ILE A 166 -12.37 7.86 -3.92
N PRO A 167 -12.69 9.11 -3.53
CA PRO A 167 -14.01 9.68 -3.74
C PRO A 167 -14.40 9.69 -5.22
N PRO A 168 -15.70 9.72 -5.53
CA PRO A 168 -16.21 9.92 -6.88
C PRO A 168 -15.65 11.12 -7.63
N SER A 169 -15.33 12.19 -6.90
CA SER A 169 -14.77 13.42 -7.45
C SER A 169 -13.33 13.24 -7.93
N THR A 170 -12.62 12.18 -7.52
CA THR A 170 -11.27 11.89 -7.98
C THR A 170 -11.29 11.34 -9.41
N ARG A 171 -10.85 12.20 -10.34
CA ARG A 171 -10.81 11.89 -11.78
C ARG A 171 -9.45 11.41 -12.25
N LEU A 172 -8.36 11.70 -11.54
CA LEU A 172 -7.02 11.29 -11.94
C LEU A 172 -6.37 10.41 -10.88
N ILE A 173 -5.90 9.22 -11.26
CA ILE A 173 -5.25 8.30 -10.33
C ILE A 173 -3.89 7.93 -10.90
N VAL A 174 -2.83 8.30 -10.17
CA VAL A 174 -1.48 7.81 -10.41
C VAL A 174 -1.29 6.56 -9.58
N ILE A 175 -1.12 5.42 -10.24
CA ILE A 175 -0.81 4.15 -9.58
C ILE A 175 0.68 3.91 -9.72
N GLU A 176 1.42 3.93 -8.61
CA GLU A 176 2.87 3.78 -8.60
C GLU A 176 3.27 2.40 -8.09
N GLY A 177 4.27 1.78 -8.74
CA GLY A 177 4.72 0.45 -8.33
C GLY A 177 5.66 -0.19 -9.35
N LEU A 178 6.27 -1.32 -8.96
CA LEU A 178 7.17 -2.07 -9.84
C LEU A 178 6.43 -2.70 -11.02
N TYR A 179 5.25 -3.29 -10.78
CA TYR A 179 4.58 -4.17 -11.74
C TYR A 179 3.33 -3.58 -12.40
N VAL A 180 3.09 -2.27 -12.22
CA VAL A 180 1.88 -1.58 -12.70
C VAL A 180 1.73 -1.69 -14.23
N SER A 181 2.83 -1.62 -14.97
CA SER A 181 2.85 -1.71 -16.44
C SER A 181 3.39 -3.05 -16.98
N LEU A 182 3.36 -4.11 -16.18
CA LEU A 182 3.98 -5.40 -16.53
C LEU A 182 3.20 -6.17 -17.61
N SER A 183 3.88 -6.68 -18.64
CA SER A 183 3.32 -7.50 -19.73
C SER A 183 3.22 -9.00 -19.41
N HIS A 184 3.31 -9.36 -18.13
CA HIS A 184 3.17 -10.73 -17.63
C HIS A 184 1.69 -11.16 -17.62
N PRO A 185 1.34 -12.43 -17.93
CA PRO A 185 -0.06 -12.89 -18.00
C PRO A 185 -0.91 -12.54 -16.77
N SER A 186 -0.33 -12.65 -15.57
CA SER A 186 -1.02 -12.30 -14.30
C SER A 186 -1.28 -10.80 -14.09
N TRP A 187 -0.72 -9.92 -14.93
CA TRP A 187 -0.71 -8.46 -14.72
C TRP A 187 -1.20 -7.66 -15.94
N ILE A 188 -1.01 -8.20 -17.13
CA ILE A 188 -1.18 -7.50 -18.41
C ILE A 188 -2.60 -6.94 -18.61
N GLU A 189 -3.62 -7.59 -18.03
CA GLU A 189 -4.99 -7.09 -18.07
C GLU A 189 -5.08 -5.70 -17.42
N ALA A 190 -4.59 -5.53 -16.20
CA ALA A 190 -4.56 -4.23 -15.52
C ALA A 190 -3.71 -3.21 -16.29
N SER A 191 -2.55 -3.64 -16.80
CA SER A 191 -1.64 -2.75 -17.54
C SER A 191 -2.24 -2.22 -18.85
N ASN A 192 -3.07 -3.01 -19.53
CA ASN A 192 -3.82 -2.59 -20.72
C ASN A 192 -4.98 -1.63 -20.40
N MET A 193 -5.43 -1.60 -19.15
CA MET A 193 -6.48 -0.69 -18.70
C MET A 193 -5.93 0.67 -18.26
N LEU A 194 -4.64 0.96 -18.40
CA LEU A 194 -4.04 2.27 -18.09
C LEU A 194 -4.15 3.23 -19.30
N ASP A 195 -4.45 4.50 -19.05
CA ASP A 195 -4.42 5.55 -20.08
C ASP A 195 -2.99 5.89 -20.49
N GLU A 196 -2.09 5.90 -19.50
CA GLU A 196 -0.69 6.28 -19.64
C GLU A 196 0.18 5.29 -18.87
N ARG A 197 1.34 4.95 -19.44
CA ARG A 197 2.36 4.10 -18.82
C ARG A 197 3.65 4.88 -18.77
N TRP A 198 3.91 5.52 -17.63
CA TRP A 198 5.10 6.32 -17.41
C TRP A 198 6.19 5.46 -16.77
N PHE A 199 7.42 5.63 -17.24
CA PHE A 199 8.58 4.94 -16.68
C PHE A 199 9.59 5.95 -16.13
N VAL A 200 10.01 5.75 -14.88
CA VAL A 200 11.04 6.54 -14.21
C VAL A 200 12.39 5.88 -14.41
N ASP A 201 13.23 6.50 -15.24
CA ASP A 201 14.55 6.02 -15.64
C ASP A 201 15.64 6.59 -14.72
N VAL A 202 16.71 5.85 -14.45
CA VAL A 202 17.82 6.33 -13.61
C VAL A 202 19.06 6.39 -14.49
N GLU A 203 19.52 7.60 -14.83
CA GLU A 203 20.59 7.81 -15.82
C GLU A 203 21.91 7.14 -15.44
N GLY A 204 22.28 7.08 -14.15
CA GLY A 204 23.47 6.35 -13.71
C GLY A 204 23.34 4.82 -13.70
N GLY A 205 22.23 4.28 -14.23
CA GLY A 205 22.03 2.86 -14.46
C GLY A 205 21.97 2.01 -13.19
N GLU A 206 22.25 0.71 -13.33
CA GLU A 206 22.10 -0.26 -12.24
C GLU A 206 22.97 0.06 -11.02
N GLU A 207 24.16 0.62 -11.19
CA GLU A 207 25.06 0.90 -10.07
C GLU A 207 24.62 2.11 -9.25
N GLU A 208 24.06 3.14 -9.88
CA GLU A 208 23.42 4.23 -9.14
C GLU A 208 22.19 3.72 -8.38
N VAL A 209 21.36 2.90 -9.04
CA VAL A 209 20.18 2.26 -8.42
C VAL A 209 20.59 1.43 -7.21
N ARG A 210 21.63 0.59 -7.35
CA ARG A 210 22.20 -0.21 -6.26
C ARG A 210 22.63 0.67 -5.09
N GLY A 211 23.36 1.75 -5.36
CA GLY A 211 23.79 2.71 -4.33
C GLY A 211 22.60 3.33 -3.57
N ARG A 212 21.55 3.72 -4.30
CA ARG A 212 20.31 4.26 -3.70
C ARG A 212 19.58 3.21 -2.84
N ILE A 213 19.51 1.95 -3.29
CA ILE A 213 18.89 0.85 -2.53
C ILE A 213 19.65 0.57 -1.23
N VAL A 214 20.99 0.46 -1.31
CA VAL A 214 21.83 0.20 -0.13
C VAL A 214 21.66 1.33 0.90
N LYS A 215 21.69 2.58 0.46
CA LYS A 215 21.43 3.75 1.31
C LYS A 215 20.05 3.63 1.99
N ARG A 216 18.99 3.36 1.22
CA ARG A 216 17.62 3.21 1.73
C ARG A 216 17.48 2.08 2.75
N HIS A 217 18.09 0.92 2.51
CA HIS A 217 18.04 -0.22 3.44
C HIS A 217 18.69 0.09 4.79
N LEU A 218 19.78 0.87 4.78
CA LEU A 218 20.46 1.32 6.00
C LEU A 218 19.64 2.38 6.75
N GLU A 219 19.14 3.39 6.05
CA GLU A 219 18.36 4.49 6.65
C GLU A 219 17.04 4.01 7.25
N SER A 220 16.34 3.10 6.56
CA SER A 220 15.09 2.49 7.02
C SER A 220 15.30 1.39 8.07
N ARG A 221 16.55 1.02 8.36
CA ARG A 221 16.93 -0.11 9.24
C ARG A 221 16.30 -1.44 8.83
N VAL A 222 15.96 -1.60 7.56
CA VAL A 222 15.53 -2.88 6.98
C VAL A 222 16.71 -3.85 6.95
N ALA A 223 17.92 -3.34 6.75
CA ALA A 223 19.16 -4.08 6.90
C ALA A 223 19.92 -3.64 8.15
N SER A 224 20.48 -4.60 8.87
CA SER A 224 21.27 -4.40 10.10
C SER A 224 22.72 -4.02 9.83
N SER A 225 23.20 -4.23 8.61
CA SER A 225 24.59 -3.95 8.21
C SER A 225 24.67 -3.57 6.73
N ARG A 226 25.79 -2.92 6.34
CA ARG A 226 26.09 -2.64 4.93
C ARG A 226 26.11 -3.92 4.09
N LYS A 227 26.72 -4.98 4.60
CA LYS A 227 26.80 -6.27 3.91
C LYS A 227 25.42 -6.86 3.62
N GLU A 228 24.50 -6.80 4.61
CA GLU A 228 23.12 -7.25 4.41
C GLU A 228 22.38 -6.34 3.40
N ALA A 229 22.58 -5.03 3.48
CA ALA A 229 21.97 -4.08 2.55
C ALA A 229 22.41 -4.31 1.10
N GLU A 230 23.71 -4.57 0.88
CA GLU A 230 24.28 -4.91 -0.43
C GLU A 230 23.74 -6.23 -0.94
N TRP A 231 23.72 -7.27 -0.10
CA TRP A 231 23.12 -8.57 -0.47
C TRP A 231 21.64 -8.44 -0.87
N ARG A 232 20.82 -7.69 -0.11
CA ARG A 232 19.41 -7.45 -0.47
C ARG A 232 19.28 -6.71 -1.80
N ALA A 233 20.13 -5.70 -2.02
CA ALA A 233 20.13 -4.93 -3.25
C ALA A 233 20.45 -5.81 -4.47
N ASP A 234 21.44 -6.70 -4.33
CA ASP A 234 21.97 -7.50 -5.43
C ASP A 234 21.13 -8.76 -5.71
N GLU A 235 20.64 -9.42 -4.66
CA GLU A 235 19.95 -10.72 -4.78
C GLU A 235 18.43 -10.62 -4.82
N ASN A 236 17.83 -9.50 -4.38
CA ASN A 236 16.37 -9.31 -4.40
C ASN A 236 15.96 -8.12 -5.26
N ASP A 237 16.36 -6.90 -4.89
CA ASP A 237 15.88 -5.68 -5.56
C ASP A 237 16.32 -5.60 -7.03
N ARG A 238 17.60 -5.89 -7.34
CA ARG A 238 18.15 -5.82 -8.70
C ARG A 238 17.46 -6.81 -9.66
N PRO A 239 17.31 -8.11 -9.32
CA PRO A 239 16.54 -9.03 -10.16
C PRO A 239 15.10 -8.57 -10.41
N ASN A 240 14.42 -8.00 -9.41
CA ASN A 240 13.07 -7.45 -9.60
C ASN A 240 13.09 -6.25 -10.56
N GLY A 241 14.08 -5.35 -10.42
CA GLY A 241 14.26 -4.22 -11.33
C GLY A 241 14.51 -4.64 -12.78
N ARG A 242 15.39 -5.62 -13.01
CA ARG A 242 15.66 -6.19 -14.34
C ARG A 242 14.39 -6.82 -14.93
N PHE A 243 13.70 -7.62 -14.13
CA PHE A 243 12.45 -8.26 -14.56
C PHE A 243 11.40 -7.24 -15.02
N VAL A 244 11.26 -6.11 -14.33
CA VAL A 244 10.38 -5.00 -14.76
C VAL A 244 10.80 -4.44 -16.12
N ILE A 245 12.09 -4.13 -16.30
CA ILE A 245 12.60 -3.54 -17.56
C ILE A 245 12.38 -4.49 -18.74
N GLU A 246 12.65 -5.78 -18.54
CA GLU A 246 12.55 -6.81 -19.57
C GLU A 246 11.10 -7.17 -19.93
N ASN A 247 10.17 -7.03 -18.97
CA ASN A 247 8.80 -7.55 -19.09
C ASN A 247 7.73 -6.48 -18.89
N MET A 248 8.01 -5.19 -19.09
CA MET A 248 6.97 -4.16 -19.09
C MET A 248 6.42 -3.91 -20.49
N LEU A 249 5.16 -3.49 -20.57
CA LEU A 249 4.61 -2.87 -21.77
C LEU A 249 5.41 -1.60 -22.10
N LYS A 250 5.47 -1.27 -23.39
CA LYS A 250 6.15 -0.05 -23.85
C LYS A 250 5.60 1.17 -23.10
N PRO A 251 6.47 1.98 -22.46
CA PRO A 251 6.06 3.22 -21.83
C PRO A 251 5.50 4.19 -22.87
N THR A 252 4.44 4.91 -22.51
CA THR A 252 3.95 6.07 -23.26
C THR A 252 4.82 7.30 -23.00
N ARG A 253 5.49 7.36 -21.84
CA ARG A 253 6.43 8.43 -21.47
C ARG A 253 7.59 7.87 -20.65
N ARG A 254 8.80 8.40 -20.85
CA ARG A 254 9.96 8.19 -19.99
C ARG A 254 10.30 9.49 -19.26
N ILE A 255 10.67 9.38 -17.99
CA ILE A 255 10.98 10.50 -17.10
C ILE A 255 12.32 10.20 -16.44
N THR A 256 13.30 11.08 -16.60
CA THR A 256 14.57 10.95 -15.87
C THR A 256 14.32 11.16 -14.38
N SER A 257 14.76 10.19 -13.58
CA SER A 257 14.82 10.26 -12.13
C SER A 257 15.76 11.36 -11.73
N ILE A 258 15.26 12.26 -10.90
CA ILE A 258 16.07 13.31 -10.31
C ILE A 258 16.63 12.76 -9.00
N PRO A 259 17.96 12.80 -8.77
CA PRO A 259 18.53 12.45 -7.48
C PRO A 259 17.88 13.29 -6.39
N ASP A 260 17.28 12.65 -5.40
CA ASP A 260 16.66 13.34 -4.28
C ASP A 260 17.77 13.95 -3.39
N PRO A 261 17.92 15.30 -3.33
CA PRO A 261 18.91 15.91 -2.46
C PRO A 261 18.48 15.85 -0.98
N LEU A 262 17.20 15.58 -0.70
CA LEU A 262 16.57 15.77 0.60
C LEU A 262 15.45 14.75 0.82
N ILE A 263 15.80 13.48 1.08
CA ILE A 263 14.87 12.61 1.80
C ILE A 263 14.79 13.09 3.25
N GLN A 264 13.92 14.07 3.51
CA GLN A 264 13.19 14.19 4.76
C GLN A 264 11.74 13.87 4.43
N TYR A 265 11.36 12.60 4.57
CA TYR A 265 9.95 12.28 4.70
C TYR A 265 9.40 13.05 5.91
N PRO A 266 8.23 13.71 5.84
CA PRO A 266 7.45 13.87 7.05
C PRO A 266 7.12 12.45 7.51
N ILE A 267 7.88 11.97 8.49
CA ILE A 267 7.52 10.79 9.27
C ILE A 267 6.09 11.06 9.74
N PRO A 268 5.07 10.26 9.38
CA PRO A 268 3.79 10.31 10.06
C PRO A 268 4.15 10.17 11.53
N GLN A 269 3.85 11.17 12.37
CA GLN A 269 4.26 11.16 13.77
C GLN A 269 3.95 9.78 14.35
N LEU A 270 5.01 8.99 14.56
CA LEU A 270 4.89 7.69 15.16
C LEU A 270 4.35 7.99 16.55
N LEU A 271 3.14 7.52 16.83
CA LEU A 271 2.72 7.39 18.22
C LEU A 271 3.85 6.67 18.95
N PRO A 272 4.25 7.15 20.14
CA PRO A 272 5.27 6.48 20.91
C PRO A 272 4.88 5.00 21.06
N PRO A 273 5.85 4.07 21.03
CA PRO A 273 5.56 2.66 21.16
C PRO A 273 4.64 2.46 22.38
N PRO A 274 3.59 1.61 22.27
CA PRO A 274 2.75 1.33 23.42
C PRO A 274 3.65 0.91 24.57
N THR A 275 3.44 1.52 25.74
CA THR A 275 4.17 1.16 26.95
C THR A 275 4.07 -0.36 27.13
N PRO A 276 5.19 -1.06 27.37
CA PRO A 276 5.15 -2.49 27.60
C PRO A 276 4.16 -2.79 28.72
N PRO A 277 3.35 -3.85 28.60
CA PRO A 277 2.45 -4.23 29.68
C PRO A 277 3.26 -4.38 30.96
N PRO A 278 2.72 -3.93 32.12
CA PRO A 278 3.42 -4.05 33.38
C PRO A 278 3.82 -5.52 33.56
N ILE A 279 5.12 -5.75 33.80
CA ILE A 279 5.64 -7.06 34.15
C ILE A 279 4.85 -7.50 35.38
N SER A 280 3.99 -8.49 35.20
CA SER A 280 3.26 -9.10 36.29
C SER A 280 4.32 -9.66 37.24
N ALA A 281 4.41 -9.13 38.45
CA ALA A 281 5.23 -9.72 39.49
C ALA A 281 4.85 -11.21 39.62
N PRO A 282 5.83 -12.12 39.82
CA PRO A 282 5.53 -13.53 39.96
C PRO A 282 4.53 -13.71 41.10
N THR A 283 3.39 -14.33 40.80
CA THR A 283 2.42 -14.75 41.79
C THR A 283 3.12 -15.65 42.80
N PRO A 284 3.08 -15.35 44.11
CA PRO A 284 3.60 -16.26 45.10
C PRO A 284 2.73 -17.51 45.11
N TYR A 285 3.35 -18.67 44.92
CA TYR A 285 2.73 -19.96 45.16
C TYR A 285 2.28 -20.01 46.63
N ILE A 286 0.97 -19.93 46.86
CA ILE A 286 0.37 -20.26 48.15
C ILE A 286 0.27 -21.79 48.19
N THR A 287 1.17 -22.42 48.92
CA THR A 287 1.00 -23.82 49.34
C THR A 287 -0.08 -23.87 50.41
N SER A 288 -1.29 -24.23 50.00
CA SER A 288 -2.34 -24.65 50.92
C SER A 288 -1.97 -26.01 51.51
N SER A 289 -1.53 -26.01 52.77
CA SER A 289 -1.51 -27.20 53.61
C SER A 289 -2.33 -26.90 54.85
N LEU A 290 -3.60 -27.31 54.83
CA LEU A 290 -4.40 -27.47 56.04
C LEU A 290 -5.10 -28.83 56.01
N THR A 291 -4.46 -29.76 56.70
CA THR A 291 -5.03 -30.59 57.77
C THR A 291 -6.40 -31.23 57.51
N PHE A 292 -6.39 -32.55 57.25
CA PHE A 292 -7.48 -33.44 57.67
C PHE A 292 -7.08 -34.15 58.98
N LEU A 293 -8.08 -34.30 59.83
CA LEU A 293 -8.04 -34.50 61.27
C LEU A 293 -7.93 -35.99 61.65
N ILE A 294 -7.09 -36.29 62.66
CA ILE A 294 -7.27 -37.23 63.79
C ILE A 294 -7.89 -38.62 63.52
N ILE A 295 -7.11 -39.69 63.79
CA ILE A 295 -7.52 -40.81 64.67
C ILE A 295 -6.30 -41.26 65.52
N LEU A 296 -6.45 -41.18 66.85
CA LEU A 296 -5.59 -41.82 67.85
C LEU A 296 -5.76 -43.35 67.83
N ALA A 297 -4.68 -44.11 68.03
CA ALA A 297 -4.54 -45.06 69.14
C ALA A 297 -3.27 -45.93 69.01
N LEU A 298 -2.37 -45.77 69.98
CA LEU A 298 -1.72 -46.83 70.76
C LEU A 298 -1.41 -48.15 70.04
N ASN A 299 -0.13 -48.45 69.81
CA ASN A 299 0.45 -49.65 70.43
C ASN A 299 1.98 -49.64 70.40
N ASN A 300 2.54 -49.69 71.62
CA ASN A 300 3.88 -50.17 71.91
C ASN A 300 4.01 -51.61 71.40
N ASN A 301 5.20 -51.97 70.91
CA ASN A 301 5.95 -53.20 71.18
C ASN A 301 6.86 -53.55 70.00
N THR A 302 8.13 -53.15 70.07
CA THR A 302 9.23 -54.05 69.72
C THR A 302 9.37 -55.10 70.82
N PRO A 303 9.73 -56.36 70.52
CA PRO A 303 11.14 -56.76 70.66
C PRO A 303 11.54 -57.89 69.64
N PRO A 304 12.60 -58.69 69.83
CA PRO A 304 13.82 -58.60 69.02
C PRO A 304 14.17 -59.87 68.22
N ASN A 305 15.06 -59.74 67.24
CA ASN A 305 16.25 -60.58 67.01
C ASN A 305 17.07 -60.01 65.86
#